data_AF-A0A0D2RMR5-F1
#
_entry.id   AF-A0A0D2RMR5-F1
#
_cell.length_a   1.000
_cell.length_b   1.000
_cell.length_c   1.000
_cell.angle_alpha   90.00
_cell.angle_beta   90.00
_cell.angle_gamma   90.00
#
_symmetry.space_group_name_H-M   'P 1'
#
loop_
_entity.id
_entity.type
_entity.pdbx_description
1 polymer ?
#
loop_
_entity_poly.entity_id
_entity_poly.type
_entity_poly.pdbx_seq_one_letter_code
_entity_poly.pdbx_strand_id
1 'polypeptide(L)'
;MASRMQYCYNHVLPLTAMVAVECTNVGLNVLFKEATAKGMNRYIFITYSYAVGTLLLLPLSFIFPSSRTVIPSLKFHLGSRIFLLGLIGYLAQICAYKGMDYSSPTLASAISNLEPAFTFILAVLFRLETVALRSSSSQAKIIGTIASISGALLVVLYKGPKVLVQWPLESSEPNWVISGILLATAYLLFSIWYIVQTQVLEIYPAELIVALFYNLCGAIISVPVSLITQPKLSSWILRPSVAVIAVLYSGVFQSFSSLVVTWGLHLKGPVYVAIFSPVSIAIAAFMSAIFLDDSLHLGRY
;
A
#
# COMPACT_ATOMS: atom_id res chain seq x y z
N MET A 1 -8.88 15.18 32.21
CA MET A 1 -8.63 13.79 31.74
C MET A 1 -9.24 13.55 30.35
N ALA A 2 -10.50 13.94 30.10
CA ALA A 2 -11.13 13.85 28.78
C ALA A 2 -10.40 14.60 27.65
N SER A 3 -9.86 15.81 27.91
CA SER A 3 -9.09 16.59 26.92
C SER A 3 -7.78 15.92 26.48
N ARG A 4 -7.09 15.23 27.41
CA ARG A 4 -5.88 14.45 27.10
C ARG A 4 -6.21 13.18 26.30
N MET A 5 -7.28 12.47 26.65
CA MET A 5 -7.72 11.30 25.89
C MET A 5 -8.16 11.67 24.46
N GLN A 6 -8.90 12.78 24.31
CA GLN A 6 -9.28 13.29 22.99
C GLN A 6 -8.07 13.69 22.15
N TYR A 7 -7.06 14.32 22.76
CA TYR A 7 -5.82 14.67 22.07
C TYR A 7 -5.03 13.42 21.63
N CYS A 8 -4.86 12.44 22.52
CA CYS A 8 -4.20 11.18 22.18
C CYS A 8 -4.91 10.46 21.03
N TYR A 9 -6.24 10.36 21.08
CA TYR A 9 -7.03 9.71 20.04
C TYR A 9 -6.97 10.43 18.68
N ASN A 10 -6.95 11.77 18.69
CA ASN A 10 -6.98 12.56 17.45
C ASN A 10 -5.61 12.84 16.83
N HIS A 11 -4.50 12.67 17.56
CA HIS A 11 -3.18 13.07 17.08
C HIS A 11 -2.11 12.01 17.26
N VAL A 12 -1.97 11.45 18.46
CA VAL A 12 -0.91 10.47 18.76
C VAL A 12 -1.23 9.12 18.14
N LEU A 13 -2.45 8.62 18.36
CA LEU A 13 -2.87 7.31 17.89
C LEU A 13 -2.84 7.18 16.35
N PRO A 14 -3.38 8.13 15.56
CA PRO A 14 -3.32 8.06 14.10
C PRO A 14 -1.87 8.10 13.60
N LEU A 15 -1.02 8.93 14.19
CA LEU A 15 0.40 9.02 13.82
C LEU A 15 1.12 7.69 14.07
N THR A 16 0.97 7.10 15.26
CA THR A 16 1.59 5.81 15.58
C THR A 16 1.04 4.67 14.73
N ALA A 17 -0.26 4.69 14.44
CA ALA A 17 -0.90 3.67 13.63
C ALA A 17 -0.43 3.75 12.16
N MET A 18 -0.31 4.94 11.58
CA MET A 18 0.18 5.11 10.21
C MET A 18 1.67 4.70 10.08
N VAL A 19 2.52 5.05 11.05
CA VAL A 19 3.91 4.57 11.05
C VAL A 19 3.97 3.04 11.17
N ALA A 20 3.11 2.44 11.99
CA ALA A 20 3.03 0.98 12.09
C ALA A 20 2.57 0.33 10.77
N VAL A 21 1.63 0.94 10.05
CA VAL A 21 1.20 0.50 8.71
C VAL A 21 2.40 0.48 7.76
N GLU A 22 3.18 1.57 7.70
CA GLU A 22 4.37 1.62 6.84
C GLU A 22 5.42 0.57 7.22
N CYS A 23 5.64 0.33 8.52
CA CYS A 23 6.52 -0.75 8.97
C CYS A 23 6.06 -2.11 8.46
N THR A 24 4.75 -2.39 8.55
CA THR A 24 4.19 -3.65 8.07
C THR A 24 4.23 -3.77 6.55
N ASN A 25 4.05 -2.67 5.81
CA ASN A 25 4.14 -2.63 4.35
C ASN A 25 5.57 -2.93 3.88
N VAL A 26 6.58 -2.33 4.50
CA VAL A 26 7.99 -2.62 4.18
C VAL A 26 8.33 -4.08 4.47
N GLY A 27 7.94 -4.60 5.64
CA GLY A 27 8.13 -6.01 5.97
C GLY A 27 7.43 -6.96 4.99
N LEU A 28 6.21 -6.63 4.58
CA LEU A 28 5.45 -7.38 3.58
C LEU A 28 6.18 -7.42 2.24
N ASN A 29 6.68 -6.28 1.75
CA ASN A 29 7.41 -6.20 0.48
C ASN A 29 8.66 -7.08 0.48
N VAL A 30 9.40 -7.14 1.59
CA VAL A 30 10.56 -8.03 1.75
C VAL A 30 10.13 -9.51 1.73
N LEU A 31 9.11 -9.88 2.50
CA LEU A 31 8.60 -11.25 2.53
C LEU A 31 8.03 -11.69 1.17
N PHE A 32 7.34 -10.78 0.47
CA PHE A 32 6.85 -11.01 -0.88
C PHE A 32 8.01 -11.33 -1.83
N LYS A 33 9.06 -10.50 -1.84
CA LYS A 33 10.22 -10.67 -2.72
C LYS A 33 10.94 -12.00 -2.43
N GLU A 34 11.09 -12.35 -1.16
CA GLU A 34 11.67 -13.64 -0.77
C GLU A 34 10.81 -14.83 -1.18
N ALA A 35 9.48 -14.72 -1.04
CA ALA A 35 8.55 -15.78 -1.45
C ALA A 35 8.55 -15.98 -2.98
N THR A 36 8.58 -14.90 -3.77
CA THR A 36 8.62 -15.00 -5.24
C THR A 36 9.98 -15.50 -5.75
N ALA A 37 11.09 -15.14 -5.08
CA ALA A 37 12.40 -15.72 -5.37
C ALA A 37 12.42 -17.25 -5.19
N LYS A 38 11.60 -17.78 -4.27
CA LYS A 38 11.39 -19.22 -4.04
C LYS A 38 10.30 -19.84 -4.93
N GLY A 39 9.86 -19.14 -5.97
CA GLY A 39 8.95 -19.66 -6.99
C GLY A 39 7.46 -19.43 -6.72
N MET A 40 7.10 -18.64 -5.69
CA MET A 40 5.71 -18.29 -5.46
C MET A 40 5.18 -17.35 -6.56
N ASN A 41 3.97 -17.64 -7.06
CA ASN A 41 3.33 -16.76 -8.05
C ASN A 41 2.63 -15.56 -7.38
N ARG A 42 2.90 -14.36 -7.88
CA ARG A 42 2.33 -13.10 -7.34
C ARG A 42 0.80 -13.02 -7.38
N TYR A 43 0.14 -13.55 -8.41
CA TYR A 43 -1.33 -13.49 -8.51
C TYR A 43 -1.98 -14.38 -7.44
N ILE A 44 -1.39 -15.56 -7.24
CA ILE A 44 -1.78 -16.49 -6.17
C ILE A 44 -1.50 -15.87 -4.79
N PHE A 45 -0.36 -15.19 -4.61
CA PHE A 45 -0.04 -14.45 -3.38
C PHE A 45 -1.10 -13.40 -3.03
N ILE A 46 -1.44 -12.53 -3.99
CA ILE A 46 -2.44 -11.48 -3.79
C ILE A 46 -3.80 -12.11 -3.45
N THR A 47 -4.17 -13.18 -4.16
CA THR A 47 -5.46 -13.88 -3.94
C THR A 47 -5.57 -14.46 -2.54
N TYR A 48 -4.54 -15.19 -2.08
CA TYR A 48 -4.55 -15.71 -0.72
C TYR A 48 -4.51 -14.60 0.33
N SER A 49 -3.80 -13.51 0.08
CA SER A 49 -3.74 -12.36 1.00
C SER A 49 -5.12 -11.74 1.20
N TYR A 50 -5.85 -11.45 0.12
CA TYR A 50 -7.22 -10.93 0.22
C TYR A 50 -8.20 -11.93 0.83
N ALA A 51 -8.05 -13.23 0.52
CA ALA A 51 -8.90 -14.27 1.11
C ALA A 51 -8.70 -14.38 2.63
N VAL A 52 -7.45 -14.45 3.09
CA VAL A 52 -7.10 -14.46 4.52
C VAL A 52 -7.59 -13.19 5.21
N GLY A 53 -7.37 -12.02 4.60
CA GLY A 53 -7.85 -10.74 5.12
C GLY A 53 -9.37 -10.69 5.26
N THR A 54 -10.10 -11.20 4.28
CA THR A 54 -11.56 -11.31 4.32
C THR A 54 -12.02 -12.25 5.44
N LEU A 55 -11.41 -13.44 5.54
CA LEU A 55 -11.73 -14.42 6.58
C LEU A 55 -11.43 -13.89 7.98
N LEU A 56 -10.45 -12.99 8.13
CA LEU A 56 -10.10 -12.37 9.40
C LEU A 56 -11.04 -11.22 9.77
N LEU A 57 -11.36 -10.33 8.83
CA LEU A 57 -12.23 -9.18 9.09
C LEU A 57 -13.70 -9.58 9.24
N LEU A 58 -14.13 -10.68 8.61
CA LEU A 58 -15.50 -11.17 8.68
C LEU A 58 -15.99 -11.41 10.13
N PRO A 59 -15.34 -12.27 10.96
CA PRO A 59 -15.76 -12.46 12.35
C PRO A 59 -15.62 -11.16 13.17
N LEU A 60 -14.59 -10.36 12.92
CA LEU A 60 -14.41 -9.07 13.61
C LEU A 60 -15.59 -8.12 13.37
N SER A 61 -16.19 -8.15 12.18
CA SER A 61 -17.37 -7.33 11.86
C SER A 61 -18.62 -7.71 12.66
N PHE A 62 -18.73 -8.96 13.10
CA PHE A 62 -19.82 -9.43 13.97
C PHE A 62 -19.53 -9.16 15.46
N ILE A 63 -18.26 -9.26 15.87
CA ILE A 63 -17.84 -9.04 17.27
C ILE A 63 -17.81 -7.54 17.62
N PHE A 64 -17.41 -6.71 16.67
CA PHE A 64 -17.37 -5.26 16.79
C PHE A 64 -18.37 -4.62 15.81
N PRO A 65 -19.69 -4.79 16.03
CA PRO A 65 -20.67 -4.08 15.22
C PRO A 65 -20.42 -2.58 15.33
N SER A 66 -20.48 -1.88 14.20
CA SER A 66 -20.32 -0.43 14.20
C SER A 66 -21.28 0.20 15.21
N SER A 67 -20.74 0.94 16.17
CA SER A 67 -21.50 1.53 17.29
C SER A 67 -22.53 2.58 16.86
N ARG A 68 -22.63 2.86 15.55
CA ARG A 68 -23.61 3.78 14.98
C ARG A 68 -24.93 3.06 14.76
N THR A 69 -25.96 3.55 15.45
CA THR A 69 -27.33 3.02 15.53
C THR A 69 -28.04 2.88 14.18
N VAL A 70 -27.52 3.48 13.10
CA VAL A 70 -28.08 3.42 11.75
C VAL A 70 -26.95 3.25 10.75
N ILE A 71 -26.72 2.00 10.34
CA ILE A 71 -25.87 1.69 9.18
C ILE A 71 -26.75 1.86 7.93
N PRO A 72 -26.41 2.74 6.97
CA PRO A 72 -27.19 2.88 5.74
C PRO A 72 -27.31 1.53 5.03
N SER A 73 -28.46 1.21 4.44
CA SER A 73 -28.56 -0.01 3.63
C SER A 73 -27.56 0.03 2.47
N LEU A 74 -26.91 -1.10 2.19
CA LEU A 74 -26.00 -1.24 1.04
C LEU A 74 -26.81 -1.14 -0.26
N LYS A 75 -26.99 0.08 -0.75
CA LYS A 75 -27.59 0.35 -2.05
C LYS A 75 -26.62 -0.07 -3.15
N PHE A 76 -27.16 -0.44 -4.31
CA PHE A 76 -26.36 -0.85 -5.49
C PHE A 76 -25.24 0.15 -5.83
N HIS A 77 -25.53 1.47 -5.75
CA HIS A 77 -24.55 2.54 -5.97
C HIS A 77 -23.35 2.50 -5.00
N LEU A 78 -23.57 2.10 -3.75
CA LEU A 78 -22.48 1.96 -2.78
C LEU A 78 -21.70 0.66 -3.03
N GLY A 79 -22.41 -0.42 -3.36
CA GLY A 79 -21.79 -1.69 -3.75
C GLY A 79 -20.87 -1.56 -4.98
N SER A 80 -21.29 -0.81 -6.00
CA SER A 80 -20.47 -0.58 -7.19
C SER A 80 -19.22 0.24 -6.90
N ARG A 81 -19.30 1.26 -6.02
CA ARG A 81 -18.12 2.02 -5.57
C ARG A 81 -17.13 1.16 -4.78
N ILE A 82 -17.62 0.30 -3.89
CA ILE A 82 -16.74 -0.61 -3.14
C ILE A 82 -16.11 -1.67 -4.06
N PHE A 83 -16.86 -2.16 -5.05
CA PHE A 83 -16.30 -3.05 -6.06
C PHE A 83 -15.20 -2.37 -6.90
N LEU A 84 -15.42 -1.13 -7.33
CA LEU A 84 -14.39 -0.33 -7.99
C LEU A 84 -13.17 -0.10 -7.10
N LEU A 85 -13.38 0.10 -5.80
CA LEU A 85 -12.30 0.23 -4.83
C LEU A 85 -11.47 -1.06 -4.74
N GLY A 86 -12.12 -2.23 -4.71
CA GLY A 86 -11.47 -3.54 -4.80
C GLY A 86 -10.67 -3.72 -6.08
N LEU A 87 -11.23 -3.31 -7.23
CA LEU A 87 -10.57 -3.37 -8.54
C LEU A 87 -9.31 -2.50 -8.59
N ILE A 88 -9.41 -1.23 -8.18
CA ILE A 88 -8.30 -0.29 -8.17
C ILE A 88 -7.19 -0.82 -7.24
N GLY A 89 -7.54 -1.27 -6.04
CA GLY A 89 -6.57 -1.83 -5.09
C GLY A 89 -5.89 -3.09 -5.60
N TYR A 90 -6.62 -3.98 -6.29
CA TYR A 90 -6.04 -5.17 -6.92
C TYR A 90 -5.07 -4.81 -8.06
N LEU A 91 -5.44 -3.88 -8.94
CA LEU A 91 -4.58 -3.40 -10.02
C LEU A 91 -3.32 -2.71 -9.48
N ALA A 92 -3.47 -1.88 -8.45
CA ALA A 92 -2.34 -1.23 -7.77
C ALA A 92 -1.34 -2.26 -7.23
N GLN A 93 -1.82 -3.31 -6.55
CA GLN A 93 -0.96 -4.38 -6.03
C GLN A 93 -0.27 -5.17 -7.13
N ILE A 94 -0.96 -5.52 -8.23
CA ILE A 94 -0.31 -6.20 -9.36
C ILE A 94 0.81 -5.33 -9.93
N CYS A 95 0.56 -4.04 -10.15
CA CYS A 95 1.56 -3.11 -10.67
C CYS A 95 2.75 -2.99 -9.72
N ALA A 96 2.48 -2.87 -8.41
CA ALA A 96 3.51 -2.76 -7.38
C ALA A 96 4.42 -4.01 -7.37
N TYR A 97 3.83 -5.18 -7.25
CA TYR A 97 4.56 -6.44 -7.18
C TYR A 97 5.26 -6.79 -8.50
N LYS A 98 4.64 -6.52 -9.65
CA LYS A 98 5.30 -6.70 -10.95
C LYS A 98 6.47 -5.73 -11.13
N GLY A 99 6.35 -4.49 -10.67
CA GLY A 99 7.47 -3.54 -10.65
C GLY A 99 8.60 -4.04 -9.75
N MET A 100 8.26 -4.55 -8.57
CA MET A 100 9.21 -5.11 -7.62
C MET A 100 9.88 -6.39 -8.10
N ASP A 101 9.21 -7.22 -8.92
CA ASP A 101 9.84 -8.38 -9.58
C ASP A 101 11.04 -7.94 -10.43
N TYR A 102 10.92 -6.81 -11.15
CA TYR A 102 11.98 -6.21 -11.97
C TYR A 102 12.99 -5.39 -11.15
N SER A 103 12.85 -5.28 -9.83
CA SER A 103 13.71 -4.45 -8.98
C SER A 103 13.80 -4.98 -7.55
N SER A 104 13.75 -4.09 -6.56
CA SER A 104 13.93 -4.37 -5.13
C SER A 104 12.81 -3.73 -4.29
N PRO A 105 12.56 -4.24 -3.06
CA PRO A 105 11.69 -3.58 -2.08
C PRO A 105 12.16 -2.16 -1.73
N THR A 106 13.46 -1.89 -1.74
CA THR A 106 14.06 -0.57 -1.46
C THR A 106 13.69 0.43 -2.54
N LEU A 107 13.77 0.05 -3.82
CA LEU A 107 13.33 0.91 -4.93
C LEU A 107 11.83 1.21 -4.85
N ALA A 108 10.99 0.21 -4.52
CA ALA A 108 9.57 0.41 -4.31
C ALA A 108 9.31 1.45 -3.20
N SER A 109 10.00 1.31 -2.06
CA SER A 109 9.93 2.26 -0.96
C SER A 109 10.37 3.67 -1.41
N ALA A 110 11.42 3.78 -2.22
CA ALA A 110 11.89 5.07 -2.74
C ALA A 110 10.86 5.77 -3.64
N ILE A 111 10.19 5.01 -4.51
CA ILE A 111 9.17 5.53 -5.44
C ILE A 111 7.86 5.85 -4.70
N SER A 112 7.61 5.27 -3.52
CA SER A 112 6.46 5.59 -2.67
C SER A 112 6.34 7.08 -2.33
N ASN A 113 7.45 7.83 -2.40
CA ASN A 113 7.43 9.28 -2.27
C ASN A 113 6.46 9.97 -3.23
N LEU A 114 6.13 9.37 -4.37
CA LEU A 114 5.13 9.89 -5.32
C LEU A 114 3.70 9.87 -4.78
N GLU A 115 3.41 9.02 -3.82
CA GLU A 115 2.05 8.84 -3.28
C GLU A 115 1.47 10.11 -2.65
N PRO A 116 2.16 10.85 -1.75
CA PRO A 116 1.66 12.13 -1.26
C PRO A 116 1.49 13.18 -2.37
N ALA A 117 2.36 13.19 -3.38
CA ALA A 117 2.26 14.12 -4.51
C ALA A 117 1.00 13.85 -5.36
N PHE A 118 0.80 12.60 -5.77
CA PHE A 118 -0.40 12.19 -6.52
C PHE A 118 -1.67 12.38 -5.70
N THR A 119 -1.65 12.00 -4.42
CA THR A 119 -2.79 12.16 -3.53
C THR A 119 -3.16 13.63 -3.34
N PHE A 120 -2.19 14.52 -3.14
CA PHE A 120 -2.44 15.95 -3.02
C PHE A 120 -3.07 16.52 -4.31
N ILE A 121 -2.50 16.22 -5.48
CA ILE A 121 -3.04 16.67 -6.77
C ILE A 121 -4.49 16.19 -6.93
N LEU A 122 -4.76 14.91 -6.69
CA LEU A 122 -6.11 14.37 -6.80
C LEU A 122 -7.06 14.97 -5.76
N ALA A 123 -6.62 15.16 -4.50
CA ALA A 123 -7.44 15.77 -3.46
C ALA A 123 -7.87 17.19 -3.84
N VAL A 124 -7.00 17.97 -4.48
CA VAL A 124 -7.35 19.30 -5.00
C VAL A 124 -8.34 19.20 -6.17
N LEU A 125 -8.11 18.29 -7.12
CA LEU A 125 -9.00 18.07 -8.27
C LEU A 125 -10.42 17.66 -7.85
N PHE A 126 -10.53 16.78 -6.85
CA PHE A 126 -11.80 16.30 -6.31
C PHE A 126 -12.36 17.18 -5.18
N ARG A 127 -11.76 18.35 -4.92
CA ARG A 127 -12.18 19.33 -3.89
C ARG A 127 -12.22 18.78 -2.46
N LEU A 128 -11.41 17.78 -2.17
CA LEU A 128 -11.16 17.25 -0.82
C LEU A 128 -10.10 18.08 -0.06
N GLU A 129 -9.37 18.95 -0.75
CA GLU A 129 -8.37 19.83 -0.18
C GLU A 129 -8.47 21.24 -0.79
N THR A 130 -8.46 22.27 0.05
CA THR A 130 -8.53 23.67 -0.41
C THR A 130 -7.14 24.29 -0.42
N VAL A 131 -6.70 24.78 -1.58
CA VAL A 131 -5.38 25.41 -1.73
C VAL A 131 -5.51 26.93 -1.63
N ALA A 132 -5.06 27.49 -0.52
CA ALA A 132 -4.87 28.93 -0.37
C ALA A 132 -3.41 29.27 -0.67
N LEU A 133 -3.10 29.78 -1.87
CA LEU A 133 -1.71 29.96 -2.34
C LEU A 133 -0.81 30.84 -1.45
N ARG A 134 -1.40 31.69 -0.61
CA ARG A 134 -0.69 32.53 0.37
C ARG A 134 -0.50 31.86 1.75
N SER A 135 -1.12 30.71 1.98
CA SER A 135 -0.96 29.94 3.21
C SER A 135 0.36 29.16 3.17
N SER A 136 1.14 29.25 4.25
CA SER A 136 2.37 28.49 4.42
C SER A 136 2.16 26.98 4.28
N SER A 137 1.00 26.48 4.73
CA SER A 137 0.62 25.07 4.59
C SER A 137 0.46 24.67 3.12
N SER A 138 -0.26 25.48 2.33
CA SER A 138 -0.44 25.21 0.89
C SER A 138 0.87 25.32 0.11
N GLN A 139 1.72 26.29 0.46
CA GLN A 139 3.05 26.42 -0.14
C GLN A 139 3.94 25.21 0.17
N ALA A 140 3.95 24.75 1.43
CA ALA A 140 4.69 23.55 1.83
C ALA A 140 4.22 22.30 1.06
N LYS A 141 2.91 22.12 0.87
CA LYS A 141 2.34 21.01 0.08
C LYS A 141 2.79 21.06 -1.38
N ILE A 142 2.78 22.25 -2.01
CA ILE A 142 3.23 22.42 -3.40
C ILE A 142 4.73 22.14 -3.54
N ILE A 143 5.56 22.71 -2.66
CA ILE A 143 7.01 22.50 -2.68
C ILE A 143 7.33 21.01 -2.44
N GLY A 144 6.67 20.38 -1.46
CA GLY A 144 6.82 18.95 -1.18
C GLY A 144 6.41 18.07 -2.36
N THR A 145 5.36 18.44 -3.09
CA THR A 145 4.91 17.75 -4.32
C THR A 145 5.99 17.82 -5.41
N ILE A 146 6.54 19.00 -5.67
CA ILE A 146 7.61 19.18 -6.66
C ILE A 146 8.85 18.37 -6.25
N ALA A 147 9.27 18.47 -4.99
CA ALA A 147 10.42 17.75 -4.47
C ALA A 147 10.24 16.22 -4.56
N SER A 148 9.04 15.72 -4.27
CA SER A 148 8.69 14.29 -4.40
C SER A 148 8.82 13.79 -5.85
N ILE A 149 8.23 14.50 -6.81
CA ILE A 149 8.28 14.12 -8.23
C ILE A 149 9.72 14.18 -8.73
N SER A 150 10.46 15.24 -8.41
CA SER A 150 11.88 15.35 -8.75
C SER A 150 12.72 14.23 -8.13
N GLY A 151 12.48 13.89 -6.86
CA GLY A 151 13.16 12.81 -6.16
C GLY A 151 12.92 11.44 -6.82
N ALA A 152 11.67 11.13 -7.17
CA ALA A 152 11.34 9.89 -7.86
C ALA A 152 11.95 9.83 -9.28
N LEU A 153 11.93 10.94 -10.02
CA LEU A 153 12.59 11.03 -11.32
C LEU A 153 14.10 10.83 -11.19
N LEU A 154 14.74 11.37 -10.15
CA LEU A 154 16.15 11.13 -9.87
C LEU A 154 16.41 9.65 -9.56
N VAL A 155 15.64 9.03 -8.67
CA VAL A 155 15.80 7.61 -8.31
C VAL A 155 15.66 6.70 -9.53
N VAL A 156 14.71 7.00 -10.42
CA VAL A 156 14.54 6.29 -11.68
C VAL A 156 15.74 6.64 -12.58
N LEU A 157 15.88 7.87 -13.05
CA LEU A 157 16.82 8.21 -14.13
C LEU A 157 18.31 8.18 -13.76
N TYR A 158 18.65 8.20 -12.47
CA TYR A 158 20.04 8.22 -12.03
C TYR A 158 20.70 6.84 -12.13
N LYS A 159 21.66 6.72 -13.05
CA LYS A 159 22.55 5.56 -13.14
C LYS A 159 23.73 5.73 -12.17
N GLY A 160 23.63 5.17 -10.96
CA GLY A 160 24.75 5.12 -10.02
C GLY A 160 25.91 4.24 -10.53
N PRO A 161 27.17 4.48 -10.10
CA PRO A 161 28.32 3.67 -10.51
C PRO A 161 28.22 2.22 -10.00
N LYS A 162 28.58 1.26 -10.86
CA LYS A 162 28.65 -0.17 -10.51
C LYS A 162 29.87 -0.41 -9.61
N VAL A 163 29.69 -0.46 -8.29
CA VAL A 163 30.76 -0.88 -7.37
C VAL A 163 30.86 -2.41 -7.41
N LEU A 164 31.94 -2.89 -8.01
CA LEU A 164 32.29 -4.30 -8.17
C LEU A 164 32.35 -5.00 -6.80
N VAL A 165 31.45 -5.96 -6.57
CA VAL A 165 31.71 -7.09 -5.70
C VAL A 165 31.40 -8.36 -6.50
N GLN A 166 32.42 -9.19 -6.60
CA GLN A 166 32.58 -10.26 -7.57
C GLN A 166 31.82 -11.51 -7.10
N TRP A 167 30.59 -11.69 -7.56
CA TRP A 167 29.84 -12.95 -7.45
C TRP A 167 29.27 -13.30 -8.84
N PRO A 168 29.35 -14.57 -9.28
CA PRO A 168 28.85 -14.96 -10.59
C PRO A 168 27.33 -15.10 -10.53
N LEU A 169 26.63 -14.02 -10.88
CA LEU A 169 25.20 -14.08 -11.21
C LEU A 169 25.04 -13.70 -12.68
N GLU A 170 25.02 -14.73 -13.53
CA GLU A 170 24.23 -14.67 -14.75
C GLU A 170 22.79 -14.29 -14.36
N SER A 171 22.30 -13.13 -14.77
CA SER A 171 20.88 -12.97 -15.13
C SER A 171 20.59 -11.55 -15.61
N SER A 172 20.22 -11.45 -16.90
CA SER A 172 19.34 -10.47 -17.55
C SER A 172 19.27 -9.06 -16.93
N GLU A 173 19.74 -8.03 -17.65
CA GLU A 173 19.52 -6.63 -17.24
C GLU A 173 18.03 -6.40 -16.92
N PRO A 174 17.66 -6.21 -15.63
CA PRO A 174 16.28 -5.89 -15.32
C PRO A 174 16.02 -4.49 -15.86
N ASN A 175 14.98 -4.35 -16.69
CA ASN A 175 14.53 -3.06 -17.20
C ASN A 175 14.01 -2.20 -16.04
N TRP A 176 14.93 -1.59 -15.28
CA TRP A 176 14.65 -0.77 -14.11
C TRP A 176 13.72 0.41 -14.44
N VAL A 177 13.73 0.88 -15.70
CA VAL A 177 12.77 1.89 -16.21
C VAL A 177 11.34 1.33 -16.19
N ILE A 178 11.14 0.09 -16.64
CA ILE A 178 9.82 -0.58 -16.59
C ILE A 178 9.38 -0.75 -15.14
N SER A 179 10.30 -1.10 -14.24
CA SER A 179 10.02 -1.12 -12.80
C SER A 179 9.54 0.24 -12.30
N GLY A 180 10.27 1.31 -12.62
CA GLY A 180 9.92 2.68 -12.20
C GLY A 180 8.53 3.11 -12.70
N ILE A 181 8.21 2.83 -13.97
CA ILE A 181 6.89 3.13 -14.56
C ILE A 181 5.78 2.32 -13.88
N LEU A 182 6.00 1.03 -13.63
CA LEU A 182 5.01 0.16 -12.98
C LEU A 182 4.77 0.59 -11.53
N LEU A 183 5.82 0.93 -10.79
CA LEU A 183 5.73 1.42 -9.41
C LEU A 183 5.05 2.80 -9.36
N ALA A 184 5.42 3.73 -10.24
CA ALA A 184 4.74 5.03 -10.32
C ALA A 184 3.24 4.88 -10.64
N THR A 185 2.90 3.94 -11.54
CA THR A 185 1.50 3.60 -11.85
C THR A 185 0.79 3.00 -10.63
N ALA A 186 1.46 2.14 -9.87
CA ALA A 186 0.91 1.56 -8.65
C ALA A 186 0.59 2.65 -7.60
N TYR A 187 1.52 3.57 -7.33
CA TYR A 187 1.30 4.67 -6.37
C TYR A 187 0.25 5.70 -6.84
N LEU A 188 0.10 5.89 -8.15
CA LEU A 188 -1.03 6.64 -8.69
C LEU A 188 -2.37 5.93 -8.41
N LEU A 189 -2.43 4.61 -8.63
CA LEU A 189 -3.63 3.82 -8.32
C LEU A 189 -3.94 3.78 -6.82
N PHE A 190 -2.94 3.67 -5.94
CA PHE A 190 -3.13 3.78 -4.48
C PHE A 190 -3.64 5.19 -4.09
N SER A 191 -3.14 6.24 -4.73
CA SER A 191 -3.64 7.60 -4.51
C SER A 191 -5.10 7.75 -4.96
N ILE A 192 -5.48 7.19 -6.12
CA ILE A 192 -6.89 7.15 -6.56
C ILE A 192 -7.74 6.35 -5.56
N TRP A 193 -7.22 5.25 -5.05
CA TRP A 193 -7.88 4.43 -4.03
C TRP A 193 -8.17 5.23 -2.75
N TYR A 194 -7.22 6.02 -2.22
CA TYR A 194 -7.47 6.91 -1.07
C TYR A 194 -8.61 7.91 -1.32
N ILE A 195 -8.67 8.50 -2.51
CA ILE A 195 -9.68 9.48 -2.88
C ILE A 195 -11.07 8.84 -2.96
N VAL A 196 -11.19 7.73 -3.71
CA VAL A 196 -12.45 7.00 -3.85
C VAL A 196 -12.93 6.47 -2.50
N GLN A 197 -12.01 5.95 -1.67
CA GLN A 197 -12.37 5.46 -0.35
C GLN A 197 -12.84 6.56 0.59
N THR A 198 -12.19 7.74 0.56
CA THR A 198 -12.65 8.91 1.33
C THR A 198 -14.10 9.26 0.96
N GLN A 199 -14.43 9.30 -0.34
CA GLN A 199 -15.78 9.56 -0.82
C GLN A 199 -16.79 8.45 -0.44
N VAL A 200 -16.33 7.20 -0.34
CA VAL A 200 -17.17 6.10 0.18
C VAL A 200 -17.47 6.30 1.67
N LEU A 201 -16.48 6.72 2.46
CA LEU A 201 -16.60 6.92 3.91
C LEU A 201 -17.49 8.12 4.26
N GLU A 202 -17.58 9.14 3.40
CA GLU A 202 -18.55 10.24 3.53
C GLU A 202 -20.01 9.75 3.45
N ILE A 203 -20.27 8.73 2.63
CA ILE A 203 -21.61 8.14 2.44
C ILE A 203 -21.87 7.03 3.46
N TYR A 204 -20.83 6.25 3.77
CA TYR A 204 -20.91 5.03 4.56
C TYR A 204 -19.77 4.98 5.59
N PRO A 205 -19.95 5.67 6.73
CA PRO A 205 -18.91 5.85 7.75
C PRO A 205 -18.83 4.63 8.67
N ALA A 206 -18.57 3.45 8.09
CA ALA A 206 -18.37 2.20 8.80
C ALA A 206 -17.08 1.54 8.28
N GLU A 207 -15.96 1.91 8.89
CA GLU A 207 -14.60 1.62 8.42
C GLU A 207 -14.34 0.12 8.32
N LEU A 208 -14.75 -0.65 9.35
CA LEU A 208 -14.58 -2.10 9.38
C LEU A 208 -15.36 -2.79 8.27
N ILE A 209 -16.57 -2.32 7.97
CA ILE A 209 -17.41 -2.88 6.92
C ILE A 209 -16.85 -2.52 5.55
N VAL A 210 -16.42 -1.27 5.34
CA VAL A 210 -15.77 -0.85 4.09
C VAL A 210 -14.49 -1.66 3.84
N ALA A 211 -13.65 -1.85 4.86
CA ALA A 211 -12.44 -2.66 4.77
C ALA A 211 -12.74 -4.14 4.47
N LEU A 212 -13.75 -4.72 5.12
CA LEU A 212 -14.20 -6.09 4.85
C LEU A 212 -14.65 -6.25 3.40
N PHE A 213 -15.58 -5.41 2.93
CA PHE A 213 -16.07 -5.52 1.55
C PHE A 213 -15.00 -5.20 0.51
N TYR A 214 -14.08 -4.28 0.80
CA TYR A 214 -12.90 -4.03 -0.04
C TYR A 214 -12.06 -5.31 -0.20
N ASN A 215 -11.71 -5.98 0.90
CA ASN A 215 -10.94 -7.21 0.86
C ASN A 215 -11.70 -8.33 0.14
N LEU A 216 -13.01 -8.45 0.38
CA LEU A 216 -13.88 -9.42 -0.28
C LEU A 216 -13.93 -9.19 -1.80
N CYS A 217 -14.15 -7.95 -2.24
CA CYS A 217 -14.13 -7.60 -3.66
C CYS A 217 -12.74 -7.88 -4.27
N GLY A 218 -11.66 -7.56 -3.56
CA GLY A 218 -10.29 -7.91 -3.94
C GLY A 218 -10.13 -9.40 -4.20
N ALA A 219 -10.59 -10.25 -3.28
CA ALA A 219 -10.56 -11.71 -3.42
C ALA A 219 -11.40 -12.20 -4.61
N ILE A 220 -12.63 -11.68 -4.77
CA ILE A 220 -13.53 -12.05 -5.88
C ILE A 220 -12.90 -11.72 -7.24
N ILE A 221 -12.24 -10.56 -7.35
CA ILE A 221 -11.59 -10.11 -8.59
C ILE A 221 -10.30 -10.89 -8.84
N SER A 222 -9.54 -11.19 -7.79
CA SER A 222 -8.22 -11.82 -7.93
C SER A 222 -8.29 -13.30 -8.30
N VAL A 223 -9.34 -14.02 -7.88
CA VAL A 223 -9.51 -15.46 -8.15
C VAL A 223 -9.56 -15.76 -9.65
N PRO A 224 -10.46 -15.16 -10.47
CA PRO A 224 -10.49 -15.39 -11.92
C PRO A 224 -9.17 -15.06 -12.61
N VAL A 225 -8.55 -13.92 -12.25
CA VAL A 225 -7.28 -13.49 -12.85
C VAL A 225 -6.16 -14.48 -12.52
N SER A 226 -6.14 -15.00 -11.29
CA SER A 226 -5.17 -16.02 -10.88
C SER A 226 -5.40 -17.35 -11.58
N LEU A 227 -6.66 -17.76 -11.78
CA LEU A 227 -6.98 -19.00 -12.51
C LEU A 227 -6.63 -18.91 -13.99
N ILE A 228 -6.84 -17.74 -14.63
CA ILE A 228 -6.45 -17.51 -16.03
C ILE A 228 -4.92 -17.51 -16.18
N THR A 229 -4.21 -16.86 -15.26
CA THR A 229 -2.74 -16.74 -15.32
C THR A 229 -1.99 -17.98 -14.82
N GLN A 230 -2.60 -18.74 -13.90
CA GLN A 230 -2.08 -19.99 -13.35
C GLN A 230 -3.17 -21.08 -13.34
N PRO A 231 -3.47 -21.69 -14.50
CA PRO A 231 -4.54 -22.69 -14.61
C PRO A 231 -4.21 -24.01 -13.89
N LYS A 232 -2.93 -24.30 -13.68
CA LYS A 232 -2.48 -25.54 -13.04
C LYS A 232 -2.74 -25.46 -11.53
N LEU A 233 -3.62 -26.31 -11.02
CA LEU A 233 -3.92 -26.39 -9.58
C LEU A 233 -2.71 -26.74 -8.71
N SER A 234 -1.69 -27.39 -9.28
CA SER A 234 -0.43 -27.65 -8.56
C SER A 234 0.29 -26.36 -8.13
N SER A 235 0.15 -25.26 -8.88
CA SER A 235 0.70 -23.94 -8.50
C SER A 235 -0.02 -23.32 -7.30
N TRP A 236 -1.23 -23.77 -6.96
CA TRP A 236 -2.03 -23.27 -5.84
C TRP A 236 -1.71 -23.98 -4.52
N ILE A 237 -0.99 -25.10 -4.57
CA ILE A 237 -0.60 -25.86 -3.38
C ILE A 237 0.52 -25.10 -2.67
N LEU A 238 0.17 -24.43 -1.57
CA LEU A 238 1.12 -23.82 -0.66
C LEU A 238 1.85 -24.91 0.14
N ARG A 239 3.09 -25.22 -0.23
CA ARG A 239 3.95 -26.09 0.58
C ARG A 239 4.44 -25.33 1.82
N PRO A 240 4.57 -25.96 3.01
CA PRO A 240 5.13 -25.33 4.20
C PRO A 240 6.51 -24.75 3.89
N SER A 241 6.56 -23.43 3.75
CA SER A 241 7.71 -22.69 3.25
C SER A 241 7.52 -21.20 3.56
N VAL A 242 8.52 -20.38 3.20
CA VAL A 242 8.42 -18.92 3.31
C VAL A 242 7.17 -18.36 2.63
N ALA A 243 6.66 -19.03 1.58
CA ALA A 243 5.41 -18.65 0.92
C ALA A 243 4.19 -18.66 1.86
N VAL A 244 4.05 -19.66 2.73
CA VAL A 244 2.94 -19.72 3.69
C VAL A 244 3.04 -18.59 4.71
N ILE A 245 4.24 -18.35 5.23
CA ILE A 245 4.50 -17.27 6.20
C ILE A 245 4.19 -15.92 5.56
N ALA A 246 4.68 -15.68 4.34
CA ALA A 246 4.46 -14.44 3.60
C ALA A 246 2.97 -14.20 3.31
N VAL A 247 2.22 -15.24 2.91
CA VAL A 247 0.77 -15.15 2.70
C VAL A 247 0.00 -14.83 3.97
N LEU A 248 0.31 -15.53 5.07
CA LEU A 248 -0.36 -15.30 6.35
C LEU A 248 -0.05 -13.91 6.90
N TYR A 249 1.23 -13.52 6.87
CA TYR A 249 1.66 -12.18 7.25
C TYR A 249 0.94 -11.13 6.41
N SER A 250 0.95 -11.29 5.08
CA SER A 250 0.29 -10.38 4.15
C SER A 250 -1.20 -10.29 4.45
N GLY A 251 -1.95 -11.38 4.46
CA GLY A 251 -3.39 -11.33 4.71
C GLY A 251 -3.78 -10.72 6.07
N VAL A 252 -3.02 -11.00 7.12
CA VAL A 252 -3.27 -10.45 8.46
C VAL A 252 -2.93 -8.96 8.49
N PHE A 253 -1.68 -8.60 8.20
CA PHE A 253 -1.23 -7.21 8.35
C PHE A 253 -1.79 -6.29 7.28
N GLN A 254 -2.03 -6.77 6.07
CA GLN A 254 -2.66 -5.99 5.00
C GLN A 254 -4.12 -5.68 5.32
N SER A 255 -4.88 -6.62 5.89
CA SER A 255 -6.27 -6.36 6.27
C SER A 255 -6.37 -5.38 7.43
N PHE A 256 -5.54 -5.51 8.47
CA PHE A 256 -5.45 -4.50 9.53
C PHE A 256 -4.95 -3.15 9.02
N SER A 257 -3.96 -3.13 8.14
CA SER A 257 -3.47 -1.90 7.53
C SER A 257 -4.56 -1.23 6.71
N SER A 258 -5.34 -1.99 5.94
CA SER A 258 -6.49 -1.47 5.21
C SER A 258 -7.52 -0.84 6.15
N LEU A 259 -7.78 -1.44 7.32
CA LEU A 259 -8.67 -0.89 8.33
C LEU A 259 -8.13 0.41 8.95
N VAL A 260 -6.85 0.43 9.33
CA VAL A 260 -6.19 1.61 9.90
C VAL A 260 -6.16 2.76 8.91
N VAL A 261 -5.84 2.47 7.64
CA VAL A 261 -5.88 3.46 6.55
C VAL A 261 -7.29 3.98 6.34
N THR A 262 -8.30 3.10 6.27
CA THR A 262 -9.71 3.48 6.16
C THR A 262 -10.12 4.43 7.29
N TRP A 263 -9.72 4.12 8.53
CA TRP A 263 -9.94 4.96 9.69
C TRP A 263 -9.20 6.31 9.60
N GLY A 264 -7.94 6.31 9.17
CA GLY A 264 -7.17 7.53 8.93
C GLY A 264 -7.78 8.45 7.88
N LEU A 265 -8.26 7.88 6.77
CA LEU A 265 -8.95 8.61 5.70
C LEU A 265 -10.22 9.27 6.22
N HIS A 266 -11.02 8.56 7.02
CA HIS A 266 -12.23 9.12 7.62
C HIS A 266 -11.91 10.22 8.63
N LEU A 267 -10.87 10.04 9.45
CA LEU A 267 -10.54 10.95 10.55
C LEU A 267 -9.84 12.24 10.09
N LYS A 268 -8.93 12.14 9.12
CA LYS A 268 -8.00 13.22 8.74
C LYS A 268 -7.94 13.51 7.24
N GLY A 269 -8.55 12.66 6.41
CA GLY A 269 -8.54 12.81 4.97
C GLY A 269 -7.32 12.19 4.26
N PRO A 270 -7.35 12.18 2.92
CA PRO A 270 -6.40 11.43 2.09
C PRO A 270 -4.99 11.99 2.13
N VAL A 271 -4.83 13.32 2.16
CA VAL A 271 -3.52 13.97 2.20
C VAL A 271 -2.78 13.63 3.51
N TYR A 272 -3.49 13.50 4.63
CA TYR A 272 -2.86 13.11 5.90
C TYR A 272 -2.35 11.67 5.91
N VAL A 273 -3.07 10.73 5.28
CA VAL A 273 -2.60 9.34 5.21
C VAL A 273 -1.37 9.24 4.30
N ALA A 274 -1.42 9.88 3.13
CA ALA A 274 -0.36 9.74 2.12
C ALA A 274 0.99 10.36 2.52
N ILE A 275 1.04 11.30 3.48
CA ILE A 275 2.32 11.85 3.95
C ILE A 275 3.17 10.85 4.74
N PHE A 276 2.61 9.69 5.12
CA PHE A 276 3.35 8.64 5.81
C PHE A 276 4.09 7.71 4.85
N SER A 277 3.66 7.55 3.59
CA SER A 277 4.32 6.66 2.63
C SER A 277 5.84 6.84 2.50
N PRO A 278 6.39 8.08 2.48
CA PRO A 278 7.84 8.32 2.49
C PRO A 278 8.61 7.69 3.67
N VAL A 279 7.94 7.46 4.81
CA VAL A 279 8.54 6.84 6.00
C VAL A 279 9.01 5.42 5.68
N SER A 280 8.38 4.74 4.72
CA SER A 280 8.81 3.43 4.22
C SER A 280 10.29 3.40 3.80
N ILE A 281 10.83 4.49 3.25
CA ILE A 281 12.24 4.60 2.86
C ILE A 281 13.16 4.53 4.08
N ALA A 282 12.85 5.31 5.11
CA ALA A 282 13.63 5.33 6.35
C ALA A 282 13.59 3.97 7.05
N ILE A 283 12.41 3.33 7.07
CA ILE A 283 12.23 1.99 7.63
C ILE A 283 13.04 0.96 6.82
N ALA A 284 12.95 0.99 5.50
CA ALA A 284 13.70 0.08 4.63
C ALA A 284 15.22 0.24 4.81
N ALA A 285 15.71 1.48 4.88
CA ALA A 285 17.12 1.76 5.15
C ALA A 285 17.56 1.24 6.54
N PHE A 286 16.75 1.46 7.57
CA PHE A 286 17.02 0.99 8.93
C PHE A 286 17.04 -0.55 9.01
N MET A 287 16.06 -1.23 8.41
CA MET A 287 16.02 -2.69 8.35
C MET A 287 17.22 -3.23 7.57
N SER A 288 17.61 -2.59 6.46
CA SER A 288 18.78 -3.01 5.69
C SER A 288 20.05 -2.91 6.52
N ALA A 289 20.24 -1.81 7.27
CA ALA A 289 21.40 -1.61 8.12
C ALA A 289 21.51 -2.64 9.27
N ILE A 290 20.38 -3.08 9.85
CA ILE A 290 20.38 -4.06 10.95
C ILE A 290 20.58 -5.49 10.44
N PHE A 291 19.94 -5.86 9.34
CA PHE A 291 19.89 -7.25 8.89
C PHE A 291 21.01 -7.64 7.92
N LEU A 292 21.64 -6.67 7.23
CA LEU A 292 22.69 -6.98 6.24
C LEU A 292 24.13 -6.82 6.73
N ASP A 293 24.40 -6.26 7.92
CA ASP A 293 25.76 -5.96 8.44
C ASP A 293 26.69 -5.21 7.45
N ASP A 294 26.13 -4.70 6.36
CA ASP A 294 26.83 -4.06 5.25
C ASP A 294 26.61 -2.54 5.32
N SER A 295 27.72 -1.82 5.22
CA SER A 295 27.79 -0.37 5.17
C SER A 295 26.74 0.23 4.22
N LEU A 296 25.84 1.06 4.77
CA LEU A 296 24.91 1.92 4.05
C LEU A 296 25.65 2.68 2.92
N HIS A 297 25.60 2.15 1.70
CA HIS A 297 26.18 2.83 0.54
C HIS A 297 25.14 3.77 -0.07
N LEU A 298 25.45 5.06 -0.10
CA LEU A 298 24.65 6.10 -0.76
C LEU A 298 24.34 5.70 -2.22
N GLY A 299 23.06 5.61 -2.56
CA GLY A 299 22.59 5.53 -3.96
C GLY A 299 22.44 4.13 -4.56
N ARG A 300 22.43 3.05 -3.76
CA ARG A 300 22.07 1.70 -4.24
C ARG A 300 20.62 1.37 -3.80
N TYR A 301 19.70 1.34 -4.78
CA TYR A 301 18.34 0.84 -4.64
C TYR A 301 18.21 -0.52 -5.33
#